data_AF-G7Q978-F1
#
_entry.id   AF-G7Q978-F1
#
_cell.length_a   1.000
_cell.length_b   1.000
_cell.length_c   1.000
_cell.angle_alpha   90.00
_cell.angle_beta   90.00
_cell.angle_gamma   90.00
#
_symmetry.space_group_name_H-M   'P 1'
#
loop_
_entity.id
_entity.type
_entity.pdbx_description
1 polymer ?
#
loop_
_entity_poly.entity_id
_entity_poly.type
_entity_poly.pdbx_seq_one_letter_code
_entity_poly.pdbx_strand_id
1 'polypeptide(L)' 'MDKRENLALQVTKEIVVKFVETGRISPGNFTEHFGPIYAEVLRVISRPEAAGDAKGEARDGRDHG' A
#
# COMPACT_ATOMS: atom_id res chain seq x y z
N MET A 1 21.18 -0.52 1.28
CA MET A 1 19.72 -0.51 1.10
C MET A 1 19.37 -1.73 0.26
N ASP A 2 18.53 -2.60 0.80
CA ASP A 2 18.12 -3.83 0.15
C ASP A 2 17.32 -3.54 -1.13
N LYS A 3 17.32 -4.48 -2.09
CA LYS A 3 16.61 -4.31 -3.37
C LYS A 3 15.12 -3.97 -3.17
N ARG A 4 14.48 -4.56 -2.15
CA ARG A 4 13.09 -4.30 -1.78
C ARG A 4 12.90 -2.88 -1.25
N GLU A 5 13.80 -2.42 -0.38
CA GLU A 5 13.74 -1.06 0.16
C GLU A 5 13.90 0.00 -0.93
N ASN A 6 14.79 -0.24 -1.91
CA ASN A 6 14.94 0.62 -3.08
C ASN A 6 13.66 0.65 -3.95
N LEU A 7 13.05 -0.50 -4.18
CA LEU A 7 11.79 -0.58 -4.93
C LEU A 7 10.66 0.15 -4.18
N ALA A 8 10.54 -0.06 -2.87
CA ALA A 8 9.57 0.66 -2.05
C ALA A 8 9.78 2.17 -2.13
N LEU A 9 11.03 2.63 -2.05
CA LEU A 9 11.35 4.05 -2.13
C LEU A 9 10.97 4.64 -3.50
N GLN A 10 11.26 3.92 -4.59
CA GLN A 10 10.91 4.37 -5.93
C GLN A 10 9.39 4.49 -6.10
N VAL A 11 8.64 3.43 -5.76
CA VAL A 11 7.17 3.41 -5.88
C VAL A 11 6.54 4.49 -5.00
N THR A 12 7.04 4.67 -3.78
CA THR A 12 6.57 5.74 -2.87
C THR A 12 6.77 7.12 -3.51
N LYS A 13 7.93 7.38 -4.11
CA LYS A 13 8.18 8.66 -4.80
C LYS A 13 7.18 8.89 -5.93
N GLU A 14 6.92 7.87 -6.76
CA GLU A 14 5.97 7.98 -7.87
C GLU A 14 4.54 8.28 -7.40
N ILE A 15 4.07 7.60 -6.34
CA ILE A 15 2.75 7.85 -5.72
C ILE A 15 2.66 9.27 -5.19
N VAL A 16 3.65 9.73 -4.43
CA VAL A 16 3.63 11.06 -3.80
C VAL A 16 3.72 12.16 -4.86
N VAL A 17 4.55 12.00 -5.90
CA VAL A 17 4.60 12.92 -7.04
C VAL A 17 3.24 13.00 -7.72
N LYS A 18 2.56 11.87 -7.96
CA LYS A 18 1.21 11.86 -8.55
C LYS A 18 0.19 12.59 -7.67
N PHE A 19 0.27 12.45 -6.35
CA PHE A 19 -0.60 13.17 -5.42
C PHE A 19 -0.32 14.67 -5.39
N VAL A 20 0.92 15.09 -5.58
CA VAL A 20 1.26 16.51 -5.77
C VAL A 20 0.72 17.06 -7.08
N GLU A 21 0.92 16.34 -8.19
CA GLU A 21 0.40 16.73 -9.52
C GLU A 21 -1.12 16.86 -9.56
N THR A 22 -1.82 16.02 -8.79
CA THR A 22 -3.30 16.02 -8.71
C THR A 22 -3.85 16.93 -7.60
N GLY A 23 -2.99 17.64 -6.86
CA GLY A 23 -3.39 18.56 -5.80
C GLY A 23 -3.93 17.90 -4.53
N ARG A 24 -3.67 16.60 -4.31
CA ARG A 24 -4.06 15.85 -3.11
C ARG A 24 -3.05 15.96 -1.98
N ILE A 25 -1.78 16.19 -2.31
CA ILE A 25 -0.69 16.51 -1.39
C ILE A 25 -0.05 17.81 -1.86
N SER A 26 0.44 18.62 -0.94
CA SER A 26 1.27 19.78 -1.26
C SER A 26 2.73 19.50 -0.90
N PRO A 27 3.70 20.23 -1.48
CA PRO A 27 5.08 20.14 -1.01
C PRO A 27 5.24 20.44 0.49
N GLY A 28 4.37 21.29 1.08
CA GLY A 28 4.46 21.73 2.47
C GLY A 28 4.06 20.67 3.51
N ASN A 29 3.23 19.70 3.14
CA ASN A 29 2.82 18.59 4.01
C ASN A 29 3.40 17.23 3.55
N PHE A 30 4.39 17.25 2.67
CA PHE A 30 5.05 16.04 2.14
C PHE A 30 5.52 15.08 3.23
N THR A 31 6.16 15.61 4.27
CA THR A 31 6.78 14.82 5.35
C THR A 31 5.77 13.98 6.12
N GLU A 32 4.53 14.46 6.22
CA GLU A 32 3.42 13.78 6.91
C GLU A 32 2.90 12.58 6.12
N HIS A 33 3.04 12.60 4.79
CA HIS A 33 2.48 11.59 3.91
C HIS A 33 3.51 10.56 3.41
N PHE A 34 4.76 10.97 3.19
CA PHE A 34 5.77 10.10 2.59
C PHE A 34 6.05 8.86 3.46
N GLY A 35 6.22 9.05 4.78
CA GLY A 35 6.50 7.96 5.72
C GLY A 35 5.41 6.88 5.76
N PRO A 36 4.13 7.24 5.99
CA PRO A 36 3.03 6.29 5.96
C PRO A 36 2.89 5.54 4.64
N ILE A 37 3.04 6.22 3.49
CA ILE A 37 2.97 5.59 2.17
C ILE A 37 4.15 4.62 1.97
N TYR A 38 5.37 5.02 2.35
CA TYR A 38 6.54 4.17 2.28
C TYR A 38 6.39 2.90 3.12
N ALA A 39 5.93 3.04 4.36
CA ALA A 39 5.70 1.91 5.25
C ALA A 39 4.68 0.94 4.67
N GLU A 40 3.60 1.45 4.07
CA GLU A 40 2.56 0.62 3.46
C GLU A 40 3.07 -0.12 2.21
N VAL A 41 3.78 0.57 1.32
CA VAL A 41 4.39 -0.08 0.15
C VAL A 41 5.38 -1.16 0.58
N LEU A 42 6.27 -0.85 1.54
CA LEU A 42 7.26 -1.80 2.05
C LEU A 42 6.58 -3.02 2.66
N ARG A 43 5.49 -2.83 3.43
CA ARG A 43 4.69 -3.90 4.02
C ARG A 43 4.10 -4.82 2.96
N VAL A 44 3.54 -4.26 1.89
CA VAL A 44 2.93 -5.04 0.79
C VAL A 44 3.98 -5.87 0.05
N ILE A 45 5.12 -5.28 -0.32
CA ILE A 45 6.15 -5.98 -1.11
C ILE A 45 7.03 -6.92 -0.28
N SER A 46 7.02 -6.78 1.04
CA SER A 46 7.75 -7.66 1.97
C SER A 46 6.92 -8.86 2.41
N ARG A 47 5.62 -8.89 2.05
CA ARG A 47 4.77 -10.03 2.33
C ARG A 47 5.31 -11.24 1.55
N PRO A 48 5.66 -12.36 2.21
CA PRO A 48 5.94 -13.59 1.48
C PRO A 48 4.68 -13.99 0.68
N GLU A 49 4.87 -14.56 -0.50
CA GLU A 49 3.82 -15.02 -1.45
C GLU A 49 2.83 -16.07 -0.87
N ALA A 50 2.76 -16.25 0.44
CA ALA A 50 1.85 -17.13 1.15
C ALA A 50 0.90 -16.30 2.04
N ALA A 51 -0.12 -15.71 1.41
CA ALA A 51 -1.47 -15.54 1.98
C ALA A 51 -2.36 -14.77 0.98
N GLY A 52 -2.50 -15.32 -0.23
CA GLY A 52 -3.82 -15.29 -0.84
C GLY A 52 -4.79 -16.02 0.09
N ASP A 53 -6.03 -15.55 0.17
CA ASP A 53 -7.14 -16.14 0.94
C ASP A 53 -7.08 -15.99 2.47
N ALA A 54 -7.81 -14.99 2.99
CA ALA A 54 -8.73 -15.14 4.13
C ALA A 54 -9.23 -13.78 4.65
N LYS A 55 -10.13 -13.11 3.90
CA LYS A 55 -11.26 -12.39 4.51
C LYS A 55 -12.22 -11.93 3.42
N GLY A 56 -13.36 -12.60 3.27
CA GLY A 56 -14.37 -12.16 2.32
C GLY A 56 -15.72 -12.83 2.34
N GLU A 57 -15.88 -14.10 2.71
CA GLU A 57 -17.21 -14.73 2.64
C GLU A 57 -17.50 -15.62 3.86
N ALA A 58 -17.82 -14.95 4.97
CA ALA A 58 -18.60 -15.53 6.06
C ALA A 58 -19.90 -14.73 6.16
N ARG A 59 -20.97 -15.27 5.56
CA ARG A 59 -22.42 -14.99 5.65
C ARG A 59 -23.00 -15.49 4.32
N ASP A 60 -23.90 -16.45 4.20
CA ASP A 60 -25.09 -16.76 4.99
C ASP A 60 -25.52 -18.17 4.56
N GLY A 61 -25.71 -19.07 5.53
CA GLY A 61 -26.28 -20.37 5.25
C GLY A 61 -27.77 -20.26 4.92
N ARG A 62 -28.22 -20.96 3.88
CA ARG A 62 -29.61 -21.38 3.69
C ARG A 62 -29.64 -22.58 2.75
N ASP A 63 -29.59 -23.77 3.33
CA ASP A 63 -30.75 -24.60 3.68
C ASP A 63 -31.34 -25.28 2.44
N HIS A 64 -31.08 -26.59 2.37
CA HIS A 64 -31.56 -27.51 1.34
C HIS A 64 -33.04 -27.84 1.59
N GLY A 65 -33.86 -27.72 0.54
CA GLY A 65 -35.21 -28.28 0.45
C GLY A 65 -35.49 -28.75 -0.97
#